data_AF-A0A537BQS0-F1
#
_entry.id   AF-A0A537BQS0-F1
#
_cell.length_a   1.000
_cell.length_b   1.000
_cell.length_c   1.000
_cell.angle_alpha   90.00
_cell.angle_beta   90.00
_cell.angle_gamma   90.00
#
_symmetry.space_group_name_H-M   'P 1'
#
loop_
_entity.id
_entity.type
_entity.pdbx_description
1 polymer ?
#
loop_
_entity_poly.entity_id
_entity_poly.type
_entity_poly.pdbx_seq_one_letter_code
_entity_poly.pdbx_strand_id
1 'polypeptide(L)'
;MDTAATNVAPFPASRIKPRAGLVLTGGGARAAYQVGVVKAVRDILGNPVKNPFPIVCGTSAGAINAATLAVFADNFSRAVGNLLEVWEHMRCEHIYRTDAWRILKSGARWLGAMMLISRNNPVSLLDNEPLARMLEKNLDFQRIQTHIDSGALYAVCVTASGYTSGQSVSFFQGGSGVEGWERNQRIGAGVSLKLEYLL
;
A
#
# COMPACT_ATOMS: atom_id res chain seq x y z
N MET A 1 -18.79 -50.10 4.35
CA MET A 1 -18.52 -48.80 4.98
C MET A 1 -17.59 -49.08 6.14
N ASP A 2 -16.33 -48.71 6.00
CA ASP A 2 -15.37 -48.56 7.10
C ASP A 2 -14.30 -47.55 6.67
N THR A 3 -13.80 -46.85 7.66
CA THR A 3 -13.37 -45.46 7.65
C THR A 3 -11.90 -45.20 7.30
N ALA A 4 -11.69 -44.02 6.72
CA ALA A 4 -10.55 -43.12 6.90
C ALA A 4 -9.16 -43.62 6.47
N ALA A 5 -8.83 -43.34 5.21
CA ALA A 5 -7.44 -43.19 4.79
C ALA A 5 -6.86 -41.91 5.41
N THR A 6 -6.17 -42.06 6.53
CA THR A 6 -5.05 -41.18 6.91
C THR A 6 -4.01 -41.22 5.81
N ASN A 7 -3.89 -40.15 5.03
CA ASN A 7 -2.70 -39.85 4.23
C ASN A 7 -2.73 -38.37 3.79
N VAL A 8 -2.41 -37.47 4.73
CA VAL A 8 -1.83 -36.18 4.35
C VAL A 8 -0.44 -36.16 4.94
N ALA A 9 0.55 -36.47 4.09
CA ALA A 9 1.94 -36.25 4.45
C ALA A 9 2.10 -34.77 4.85
N PRO A 10 2.87 -34.45 5.91
CA PRO A 10 3.16 -33.07 6.25
C PRO A 10 3.75 -32.37 5.02
N PHE A 11 3.25 -31.17 4.72
CA PHE A 11 3.88 -30.31 3.71
C PHE A 11 5.36 -30.17 4.08
N PRO A 12 6.31 -30.48 3.18
CA PRO A 12 7.72 -30.31 3.47
C PRO A 12 7.96 -28.82 3.73
N ALA A 13 8.20 -28.47 4.99
CA ALA A 13 8.57 -27.12 5.36
C ALA A 13 9.84 -26.76 4.59
N SER A 14 9.74 -25.84 3.64
CA SER A 14 10.91 -25.35 2.92
C SER A 14 11.93 -24.83 3.94
N ARG A 15 13.22 -25.02 3.66
CA ARG A 15 14.35 -24.51 4.49
C ARG A 15 14.42 -22.98 4.61
N ILE A 16 13.46 -22.25 4.04
CA ILE A 16 13.38 -20.80 4.09
C ILE A 16 12.69 -20.42 5.41
N LYS A 17 13.39 -19.70 6.28
CA LYS A 17 12.75 -19.10 7.47
C LYS A 17 11.53 -18.28 7.01
N PRO A 18 10.32 -18.56 7.55
CA PRO A 18 9.12 -17.83 7.17
C PRO A 18 9.30 -16.34 7.50
N ARG A 19 8.96 -15.48 6.53
CA ARG A 19 8.97 -14.03 6.70
C ARG A 19 7.55 -13.56 6.96
N ALA A 20 7.34 -12.80 8.01
CA ALA A 20 6.05 -12.19 8.28
C ALA A 20 5.76 -11.09 7.24
N GLY A 21 4.52 -11.05 6.77
CA GLY A 21 4.04 -10.02 5.84
C GLY A 21 2.87 -9.25 6.43
N LEU A 22 2.85 -7.94 6.20
CA LEU A 22 1.75 -7.05 6.54
C LEU A 22 1.03 -6.62 5.27
N VAL A 23 -0.28 -6.86 5.20
CA VAL A 23 -1.11 -6.48 4.04
C VAL A 23 -2.12 -5.43 4.47
N LEU A 24 -2.04 -4.25 3.85
CA LEU A 24 -2.82 -3.05 4.16
C LEU A 24 -3.81 -2.79 3.01
N THR A 25 -5.06 -3.17 3.23
CA THR A 25 -6.10 -3.11 2.20
C THR A 25 -6.50 -1.67 1.84
N GLY A 26 -7.19 -1.50 0.71
CA GLY A 26 -7.84 -0.24 0.38
C GLY A 26 -8.99 0.08 1.33
N GLY A 27 -9.33 1.36 1.47
CA GLY A 27 -10.44 1.79 2.34
C GLY A 27 -10.68 3.30 2.43
N GLY A 28 -9.91 4.12 1.70
CA GLY A 28 -9.94 5.58 1.83
C GLY A 28 -9.54 6.01 3.23
N ALA A 29 -10.29 6.95 3.82
CA ALA A 29 -10.06 7.43 5.18
C ALA A 29 -10.02 6.32 6.25
N ARG A 30 -10.65 5.16 5.99
CA ARG A 30 -10.63 4.01 6.91
C ARG A 30 -9.25 3.36 7.04
N ALA A 31 -8.28 3.69 6.19
CA ALA A 31 -6.91 3.25 6.40
C ALA A 31 -6.29 3.81 7.70
N ALA A 32 -6.89 4.84 8.34
CA ALA A 32 -6.55 5.26 9.71
C ALA A 32 -6.73 4.13 10.75
N TYR A 33 -7.72 3.25 10.59
CA TYR A 33 -7.89 2.10 11.48
C TYR A 33 -6.69 1.15 11.40
N GLN A 34 -6.11 0.99 10.22
CA GLN A 34 -4.92 0.18 10.03
C GLN A 34 -3.75 0.75 10.84
N VAL A 35 -3.57 2.08 10.84
CA VAL A 35 -2.56 2.76 11.65
C VAL A 35 -2.76 2.49 13.14
N GLY A 36 -4.01 2.51 13.62
CA GLY A 36 -4.34 2.12 14.98
C GLY A 36 -3.92 0.68 15.32
N VAL A 37 -4.11 -0.26 14.39
CA VAL A 37 -3.64 -1.66 14.56
C VAL A 37 -2.11 -1.74 14.58
N VAL A 38 -1.41 -1.08 13.67
CA VAL A 38 0.07 -1.09 13.66
C VAL A 38 0.63 -0.42 14.92
N LYS A 39 -0.02 0.63 15.43
CA LYS A 39 0.28 1.23 16.74
C LYS A 39 0.13 0.23 17.87
N ALA A 40 -0.98 -0.50 17.93
CA ALA A 40 -1.17 -1.53 18.95
C ALA A 40 -0.09 -2.62 18.88
N VAL A 41 0.33 -3.04 17.68
CA VAL A 41 1.45 -3.98 17.50
C VAL A 41 2.76 -3.41 18.05
N ARG A 42 3.09 -2.14 17.74
CA ARG A 42 4.27 -1.47 18.31
C ARG A 42 4.23 -1.47 19.84
N ASP A 43 3.08 -1.14 20.42
CA ASP A 43 2.91 -1.03 21.87
C ASP A 43 3.05 -2.42 22.54
N ILE A 44 2.44 -3.47 21.97
CA ILE A 44 2.56 -4.87 22.43
C ILE A 44 4.02 -5.35 22.38
N LEU A 45 4.76 -4.99 21.34
CA LEU A 45 6.16 -5.36 21.16
C LEU A 45 7.14 -4.50 21.96
N GLY A 46 6.66 -3.52 22.74
CA GLY A 46 7.49 -2.68 23.59
C GLY A 46 8.35 -1.67 22.82
N ASN A 47 7.77 -0.99 21.83
CA ASN A 47 8.46 0.00 20.98
C ASN A 47 9.73 -0.56 20.30
N PRO A 48 9.60 -1.61 19.47
CA PRO A 48 10.75 -2.21 18.83
C PRO A 48 11.36 -1.26 17.79
N VAL A 49 12.70 -1.29 17.69
CA VAL A 49 13.42 -0.67 16.56
C VAL A 49 13.31 -1.55 15.32
N LYS A 50 13.53 -2.86 15.47
CA LYS A 50 13.48 -3.82 14.37
C LYS A 50 12.06 -3.95 13.81
N ASN A 51 11.94 -3.89 12.49
CA ASN A 51 10.70 -4.13 11.78
C ASN A 51 10.24 -5.60 11.94
N PRO A 52 9.06 -5.87 12.55
CA PRO A 52 8.50 -7.22 12.65
C PRO A 52 7.90 -7.71 11.31
N PHE A 53 7.68 -6.82 10.35
CA PHE A 53 7.08 -7.09 9.04
C PHE A 53 8.06 -6.77 7.90
N PRO A 54 9.00 -7.67 7.58
CA PRO A 54 9.94 -7.45 6.48
C PRO A 54 9.25 -7.38 5.11
N ILE A 55 8.00 -7.82 4.98
CA ILE A 55 7.21 -7.66 3.75
C ILE A 55 6.02 -6.75 4.07
N VAL A 56 5.85 -5.66 3.31
CA VAL A 56 4.72 -4.74 3.49
C VAL A 56 4.04 -4.50 2.15
N CYS A 57 2.75 -4.80 2.08
CA CYS A 57 1.95 -4.64 0.88
C CYS A 57 0.79 -3.69 1.16
N GLY A 58 0.45 -2.82 0.22
CA GLY A 58 -0.67 -1.90 0.36
C GLY A 58 -1.46 -1.69 -0.92
N THR A 59 -2.74 -1.36 -0.79
CA THR A 59 -3.62 -1.05 -1.94
C THR A 59 -4.31 0.30 -1.70
N SER A 60 -4.29 1.19 -2.70
CA SER A 60 -4.91 2.53 -2.59
C SER A 60 -4.47 3.27 -1.31
N ALA A 61 -5.38 3.68 -0.42
CA ALA A 61 -5.00 4.34 0.85
C ALA A 61 -4.07 3.49 1.74
N GLY A 62 -4.16 2.16 1.70
CA GLY A 62 -3.23 1.27 2.39
C GLY A 62 -1.82 1.26 1.77
N ALA A 63 -1.68 1.64 0.49
CA ALA A 63 -0.39 1.80 -0.17
C ALA A 63 0.42 2.97 0.41
N ILE A 64 -0.24 4.06 0.81
CA ILE A 64 0.40 5.17 1.52
C ILE A 64 0.99 4.68 2.85
N ASN A 65 0.23 3.86 3.59
CA ASN A 65 0.71 3.27 4.83
C ASN A 65 1.89 2.32 4.59
N ALA A 66 1.80 1.47 3.57
CA ALA A 66 2.86 0.54 3.22
C ALA A 66 4.15 1.26 2.79
N ALA A 67 4.04 2.30 1.97
CA ALA A 67 5.16 3.12 1.53
C ALA A 67 5.83 3.85 2.71
N THR A 68 5.04 4.41 3.63
CA THR A 68 5.56 5.05 4.85
C THR A 68 6.35 4.05 5.70
N LEU A 69 5.80 2.85 5.96
CA LEU A 69 6.51 1.79 6.69
C LEU A 69 7.79 1.35 5.99
N ALA A 70 7.80 1.31 4.66
CA ALA A 70 8.98 0.94 3.87
C ALA A 70 10.08 2.02 3.92
N VAL A 71 9.71 3.30 3.81
CA VAL A 71 10.66 4.44 3.88
C VAL A 71 11.33 4.57 5.25
N PHE A 72 10.64 4.17 6.31
CA PHE A 72 11.15 4.21 7.70
C PHE A 72 11.44 2.81 8.27
N ALA A 73 11.73 1.83 7.41
CA ALA A 73 11.85 0.42 7.83
C ALA A 73 13.02 0.15 8.79
N ASP A 74 14.00 1.05 8.91
CA ASP A 74 15.11 0.98 9.86
C ASP A 74 14.67 1.13 11.33
N ASN A 75 13.52 1.78 11.57
CA ASN A 75 12.99 1.95 12.92
C ASN A 75 11.46 1.86 12.91
N PHE A 76 10.93 0.69 13.28
CA PHE A 76 9.50 0.43 13.26
C PHE A 76 8.70 1.39 14.14
N SER A 77 9.18 1.69 15.35
CA SER A 77 8.50 2.62 16.24
C SER A 77 8.41 4.03 15.66
N ARG A 78 9.48 4.48 14.99
CA ARG A 78 9.51 5.75 14.25
C ARG A 78 8.58 5.71 13.03
N ALA A 79 8.56 4.62 12.28
CA ALA A 79 7.67 4.45 11.14
C ALA A 79 6.19 4.57 11.55
N VAL A 80 5.81 3.94 12.66
CA VAL A 80 4.48 4.06 13.26
C VAL A 80 4.20 5.47 13.74
N GLY A 81 5.20 6.17 14.31
CA GLY A 81 5.09 7.58 14.67
C GLY A 81 4.78 8.47 13.47
N ASN A 82 5.49 8.28 12.35
CA ASN A 82 5.24 9.02 11.10
C ASN A 82 3.85 8.72 10.53
N LEU A 83 3.39 7.47 10.60
CA LEU A 83 2.01 7.14 10.22
C LEU A 83 1.00 7.92 11.07
N LEU A 84 1.17 7.92 12.40
CA LEU A 84 0.26 8.65 13.28
C LEU A 84 0.27 10.14 12.96
N GLU A 85 1.45 10.75 12.81
CA GLU A 85 1.58 12.16 12.47
C GLU A 85 0.89 12.49 11.13
N VAL A 86 1.10 11.68 10.09
CA VAL A 86 0.46 11.89 8.79
C VAL A 86 -1.07 11.81 8.92
N TRP A 87 -1.60 10.79 9.59
CA TRP A 87 -3.05 10.58 9.69
C TRP A 87 -3.76 11.51 10.69
N GLU A 88 -3.09 11.93 11.77
CA GLU A 88 -3.63 12.90 12.73
C GLU A 88 -3.70 14.32 12.16
N HIS A 89 -2.79 14.67 11.23
CA HIS A 89 -2.75 15.99 10.58
C HIS A 89 -3.41 16.01 9.18
N MET A 90 -3.95 14.88 8.73
CA MET A 90 -4.78 14.78 7.51
C MET A 90 -6.13 15.47 7.73
N ARG A 91 -6.18 16.78 7.46
CA ARG A 91 -7.42 17.57 7.39
C ARG A 91 -8.04 17.43 6.00
N CYS A 92 -9.37 17.47 5.90
CA CYS A 92 -10.06 17.47 4.59
C CYS A 92 -9.56 18.59 3.67
N GLU A 93 -9.16 19.73 4.24
CA GLU A 93 -8.55 20.87 3.54
C GLU A 93 -7.23 20.52 2.81
N HIS A 94 -6.47 19.55 3.35
CA HIS A 94 -5.20 19.08 2.79
C HIS A 94 -5.38 17.95 1.75
N ILE A 95 -6.60 17.44 1.59
CA ILE A 95 -6.95 16.34 0.67
C ILE A 95 -7.91 16.85 -0.43
N TYR A 96 -8.72 17.86 -0.13
CA TYR A 96 -9.74 18.44 -1.01
C TYR A 96 -9.84 19.96 -0.81
N ARG A 97 -9.80 20.74 -1.91
CA ARG A 97 -10.32 22.11 -1.89
C ARG A 97 -11.84 22.05 -1.67
N THR A 98 -12.30 22.50 -0.51
CA THR A 98 -13.69 22.49 -0.07
C THR A 98 -14.53 23.55 -0.79
N ASP A 99 -14.73 23.39 -2.11
CA ASP A 99 -15.86 24.02 -2.80
C ASP A 99 -16.97 22.97 -2.91
N ALA A 100 -17.93 22.97 -1.98
CA ALA A 100 -19.08 22.05 -2.00
C ALA A 100 -19.81 22.05 -3.37
N TRP A 101 -19.76 23.17 -4.08
CA TRP A 101 -20.25 23.33 -5.45
C TRP A 101 -19.47 22.50 -6.49
N ARG A 102 -18.14 22.40 -6.35
CA ARG A 102 -17.30 21.55 -7.22
C ARG A 102 -17.48 20.06 -6.91
N ILE A 103 -17.73 19.68 -5.65
CA ILE A 103 -18.03 18.29 -5.27
C ILE A 103 -19.36 17.84 -5.90
N LEU A 104 -20.40 18.67 -5.81
CA LEU A 104 -21.70 18.39 -6.43
C LEU A 104 -21.58 18.32 -7.97
N LYS A 105 -20.79 19.22 -8.56
CA LYS A 105 -20.54 19.25 -10.02
C LYS A 105 -19.69 18.06 -10.49
N SER A 106 -18.69 17.64 -9.72
CA SER A 106 -17.88 16.44 -10.00
C SER A 106 -18.69 15.16 -9.82
N GLY A 107 -19.56 15.08 -8.82
CA GLY A 107 -20.50 13.98 -8.63
C GLY A 107 -21.55 13.89 -9.74
N ALA A 108 -22.12 15.02 -10.17
CA ALA A 108 -23.04 15.08 -11.32
C ALA A 108 -22.34 14.75 -12.66
N ARG A 109 -21.09 15.21 -12.84
CA ARG A 109 -20.27 14.88 -14.02
C ARG A 109 -19.88 13.39 -14.04
N TRP A 110 -19.62 12.79 -12.89
CA TRP A 110 -19.36 11.35 -12.77
C TRP A 110 -20.61 10.52 -13.05
N LEU A 111 -21.77 10.91 -12.49
CA LEU A 111 -23.06 10.28 -12.84
C LEU A 111 -23.35 10.41 -14.34
N GLY A 112 -23.09 11.56 -14.94
CA GLY A 112 -23.21 11.76 -16.39
C GLY A 112 -22.22 10.93 -17.21
N ALA A 113 -20.96 10.78 -16.77
CA ALA A 113 -19.94 9.98 -17.44
C ALA A 113 -20.19 8.46 -17.29
N MET A 114 -20.79 8.02 -16.18
CA MET A 114 -21.25 6.64 -15.99
C MET A 114 -22.45 6.30 -16.90
N MET A 115 -23.29 7.28 -17.22
CA MET A 115 -24.36 7.13 -18.22
C MET A 115 -23.86 7.19 -19.68
N LEU A 116 -22.63 7.66 -19.91
CA LEU A 116 -22.00 7.82 -21.22
C LEU A 116 -20.73 6.98 -21.28
N ILE A 117 -20.87 5.66 -21.36
CA ILE A 117 -19.75 4.72 -21.56
C ILE A 117 -18.99 5.12 -22.83
N SER A 118 -17.85 5.79 -22.66
CA SER A 118 -16.91 6.06 -23.74
C SER A 118 -15.48 5.84 -23.24
N ARG A 119 -14.75 5.01 -23.99
CA ARG A 119 -13.49 4.34 -23.65
C ARG A 119 -12.25 5.24 -23.53
N ASN A 120 -12.35 6.57 -23.67
CA ASN A 120 -11.20 7.44 -23.95
C ASN A 120 -11.09 8.72 -23.10
N ASN A 121 -11.47 8.74 -21.82
CA ASN A 121 -11.22 9.91 -20.99
C ASN A 121 -10.63 9.56 -19.61
N PRO A 122 -9.35 9.89 -19.31
CA PRO A 122 -8.80 9.74 -17.98
C PRO A 122 -9.32 10.89 -17.12
N VAL A 123 -10.52 10.71 -16.55
CA VAL A 123 -11.06 11.66 -15.59
C VAL A 123 -10.45 11.31 -14.23
N SER A 124 -9.32 11.93 -13.86
CA SER A 124 -8.93 11.96 -12.45
C SER A 124 -10.07 12.59 -11.67
N LEU A 125 -10.64 11.82 -10.74
CA LEU A 125 -11.88 12.13 -10.06
C LEU A 125 -11.71 13.35 -9.12
N LEU A 126 -10.48 13.56 -8.67
CA LEU A 126 -10.08 14.49 -7.62
C LEU A 126 -8.70 15.06 -7.96
N ASP A 127 -8.48 16.32 -7.63
CA ASP A 127 -7.17 16.94 -7.74
C ASP A 127 -6.28 16.39 -6.61
N ASN A 128 -5.44 15.41 -6.93
CA ASN A 128 -4.54 14.74 -5.98
C ASN A 128 -3.25 15.55 -5.72
N GLU A 129 -3.09 16.74 -6.32
CA GLU A 129 -1.88 17.55 -6.20
C GLU A 129 -1.51 17.92 -4.74
N PRO A 130 -2.45 18.22 -3.82
CA PRO A 130 -2.14 18.43 -2.40
C PRO A 130 -1.57 17.18 -1.71
N LEU A 131 -2.14 16.00 -2.00
CA LEU A 131 -1.67 14.73 -1.47
C LEU A 131 -0.29 14.39 -2.03
N ALA A 132 -0.06 14.59 -3.33
CA ALA A 132 1.22 14.38 -3.98
C ALA A 132 2.33 15.22 -3.31
N ARG A 133 2.10 16.52 -3.12
CA ARG A 133 3.06 17.41 -2.42
C ARG A 133 3.33 16.99 -0.99
N MET A 134 2.30 16.57 -0.25
CA MET A 134 2.46 16.08 1.12
C MET A 134 3.33 14.81 1.15
N LEU A 135 3.07 13.85 0.26
CA LEU A 135 3.84 12.61 0.19
C LEU A 135 5.28 12.88 -0.27
N GLU A 136 5.49 13.72 -1.28
CA GLU A 136 6.82 14.09 -1.79
C GLU A 136 7.69 14.73 -0.69
N LYS A 137 7.11 15.60 0.14
CA LYS A 137 7.82 16.26 1.24
C LYS A 137 8.23 15.29 2.35
N ASN A 138 7.43 14.25 2.60
CA ASN A 138 7.58 13.39 3.78
C ASN A 138 8.16 12.01 3.49
N LEU A 139 8.10 11.55 2.24
CA LEU A 139 8.53 10.21 1.84
C LEU A 139 9.69 10.28 0.86
N ASP A 140 10.89 10.03 1.39
CA ASP A 140 12.07 9.79 0.56
C ASP A 140 12.12 8.33 0.11
N PHE A 141 11.58 8.06 -1.08
CA PHE A 141 11.54 6.71 -1.67
C PHE A 141 12.93 6.12 -1.95
N GLN A 142 13.99 6.93 -2.06
CA GLN A 142 15.34 6.41 -2.30
C GLN A 142 15.81 5.53 -1.13
N ARG A 143 15.33 5.81 0.08
CA ARG A 143 15.63 5.04 1.29
C ARG A 143 15.15 3.60 1.25
N ILE A 144 14.14 3.29 0.44
CA ILE A 144 13.58 1.93 0.33
C ILE A 144 14.67 0.95 -0.11
N GLN A 145 15.51 1.34 -1.09
CA GLN A 145 16.60 0.47 -1.53
C GLN A 145 17.63 0.26 -0.41
N THR A 146 18.02 1.34 0.29
CA THR A 146 18.93 1.26 1.44
C THR A 146 18.42 0.30 2.52
N HIS A 147 17.11 0.31 2.80
CA HIS A 147 16.50 -0.58 3.79
C HIS A 147 16.37 -2.03 3.31
N ILE A 148 16.23 -2.25 2.01
CA ILE A 148 16.32 -3.59 1.41
C ILE A 148 17.74 -4.13 1.52
N ASP A 149 18.73 -3.32 1.14
CA ASP A 149 20.15 -3.70 1.16
C ASP A 149 20.65 -3.98 2.58
N SER A 150 20.17 -3.22 3.57
CA SER A 150 20.49 -3.42 4.98
C SER A 150 19.71 -4.56 5.66
N GLY A 151 18.73 -5.16 4.95
CA GLY A 151 17.85 -6.21 5.50
C GLY A 151 16.82 -5.72 6.52
N ALA A 152 16.60 -4.40 6.64
CA ALA A 152 15.53 -3.83 7.46
C ALA A 152 14.14 -4.01 6.82
N LEU A 153 14.13 -4.16 5.50
CA LEU A 153 12.97 -4.50 4.67
C LEU A 153 13.39 -5.65 3.74
N TYR A 154 12.48 -6.57 3.44
CA TYR A 154 12.68 -7.57 2.38
C TYR A 154 11.94 -7.17 1.11
N ALA A 155 10.69 -6.71 1.21
CA ALA A 155 9.94 -6.23 0.05
C ALA A 155 8.84 -5.24 0.44
N VAL A 156 8.55 -4.31 -0.47
CA VAL A 156 7.35 -3.46 -0.45
C VAL A 156 6.56 -3.64 -1.74
N CYS A 157 5.24 -3.59 -1.63
CA CYS A 157 4.34 -3.69 -2.78
C CYS A 157 3.20 -2.66 -2.66
N VAL A 158 2.89 -1.98 -3.76
CA VAL A 158 1.72 -1.11 -3.88
C VAL A 158 0.87 -1.57 -5.05
N THR A 159 -0.43 -1.71 -4.84
CA THR A 159 -1.37 -2.16 -5.87
C THR A 159 -2.26 -1.01 -6.32
N ALA A 160 -2.28 -0.80 -7.64
CA ALA A 160 -3.14 0.14 -8.34
C ALA A 160 -4.08 -0.60 -9.32
N SER A 161 -5.23 -0.01 -9.62
CA SER A 161 -6.18 -0.54 -10.61
C SER A 161 -6.08 0.24 -11.91
N GLY A 162 -5.73 -0.44 -13.00
CA GLY A 162 -5.73 0.12 -14.35
C GLY A 162 -7.16 0.27 -14.86
N TYR A 163 -7.71 1.48 -14.81
CA TYR A 163 -9.07 1.77 -15.26
C TYR A 163 -9.31 1.48 -16.74
N THR A 164 -8.27 1.60 -17.58
CA THR A 164 -8.35 1.35 -19.03
C THR A 164 -8.15 -0.12 -19.39
N SER A 165 -7.27 -0.83 -18.68
CA SER A 165 -6.95 -2.23 -18.94
C SER A 165 -7.84 -3.22 -18.20
N GLY A 166 -8.52 -2.78 -17.12
CA GLY A 166 -9.24 -3.66 -16.20
C GLY A 166 -8.30 -4.51 -15.33
N GLN A 167 -6.99 -4.28 -15.41
CA GLN A 167 -5.97 -5.04 -14.69
C GLN A 167 -5.65 -4.42 -13.33
N SER A 168 -5.30 -5.26 -12.37
CA SER A 168 -4.70 -4.85 -11.10
C SER A 168 -3.18 -5.00 -11.17
N VAL A 169 -2.45 -3.90 -11.07
CA VAL A 169 -0.99 -3.90 -11.16
C VAL A 169 -0.40 -3.69 -9.77
N SER A 170 0.45 -4.62 -9.35
CA SER A 170 1.19 -4.60 -8.10
C SER A 170 2.63 -4.23 -8.39
N PHE A 171 2.97 -2.96 -8.19
CA PHE A 171 4.33 -2.46 -8.28
C PHE A 171 5.08 -2.83 -7.00
N PHE A 172 6.20 -3.52 -7.13
CA PHE A 172 6.96 -3.95 -5.96
C PHE A 172 8.45 -3.69 -6.11
N GLN A 173 9.11 -3.51 -4.98
CA GLN A 173 10.56 -3.43 -4.84
C GLN A 173 10.97 -4.40 -3.74
N GLY A 174 11.93 -5.28 -3.99
CA GLY A 174 12.33 -6.30 -3.02
C GLY A 174 13.73 -6.83 -3.23
N GLY A 175 14.20 -7.60 -2.24
CA GLY A 175 15.49 -8.28 -2.28
C GLY A 175 15.53 -9.44 -3.27
N SER A 176 16.61 -10.20 -3.26
CA SER A 176 16.81 -11.33 -4.17
C SER A 176 15.68 -12.37 -4.10
N GLY A 177 15.36 -12.93 -5.27
CA GLY A 177 14.34 -13.97 -5.44
C GLY A 177 12.90 -13.45 -5.57
N VAL A 178 12.68 -12.14 -5.64
CA VAL A 178 11.37 -11.57 -5.96
C VAL A 178 11.32 -11.28 -7.47
N GLU A 179 10.49 -12.05 -8.18
CA GLU A 179 10.33 -11.95 -9.64
C GLU A 179 8.96 -11.38 -10.02
N GLY A 180 8.89 -10.75 -11.19
CA GLY A 180 7.63 -10.31 -11.78
C GLY A 180 6.72 -11.51 -12.06
N TRP A 181 5.41 -11.30 -12.02
CA TRP A 181 4.43 -12.36 -12.22
C TRP A 181 3.19 -11.84 -12.94
N GLU A 182 2.47 -12.74 -13.61
CA GLU A 182 1.19 -12.44 -14.25
C GLU A 182 0.18 -13.55 -13.94
N ARG A 183 -1.02 -13.16 -13.53
CA ARG A 183 -2.12 -14.09 -13.24
C ARG A 183 -3.48 -13.41 -13.41
N ASN A 184 -4.26 -13.83 -14.41
CA ASN A 184 -5.67 -13.45 -14.61
C ASN A 184 -5.98 -11.97 -14.27
N GLN A 185 -5.61 -11.05 -15.17
CA GLN A 185 -5.81 -9.61 -15.00
C GLN A 185 -5.07 -9.01 -13.78
N ARG A 186 -4.11 -9.74 -13.18
CA ARG A 186 -3.24 -9.23 -12.12
C ARG A 186 -1.79 -9.36 -12.56
N ILE A 187 -1.03 -8.29 -12.41
CA ILE A 187 0.37 -8.21 -12.82
C ILE A 187 1.18 -7.77 -11.61
N GLY A 188 2.29 -8.44 -11.34
CA GLY A 188 3.35 -8.00 -10.44
C GLY A 188 4.52 -7.46 -11.24
N ALA A 189 4.82 -6.16 -11.08
CA ALA A 189 5.90 -5.49 -11.77
C ALA A 189 7.00 -5.07 -10.78
N GLY A 190 8.22 -5.61 -10.98
CA GLY A 190 9.39 -5.20 -10.22
C GLY A 190 9.88 -3.82 -10.67
N VAL A 191 9.91 -2.85 -9.76
CA VAL A 191 10.30 -1.46 -10.03
C VAL A 191 11.09 -0.88 -8.85
N SER A 192 11.82 0.21 -9.09
CA SER A 192 12.20 1.11 -7.99
C SER A 192 10.99 1.96 -7.64
N LEU A 193 10.45 1.81 -6.44
CA LEU A 193 9.21 2.45 -6.04
C LEU A 193 9.38 3.98 -6.02
N LYS A 194 8.38 4.67 -6.56
CA LYS A 194 8.30 6.13 -6.68
C LYS A 194 6.90 6.58 -6.29
N LEU A 195 6.78 7.88 -6.03
CA LEU A 195 5.52 8.52 -5.69
C LEU A 195 4.43 8.31 -6.76
N GLU A 196 4.80 8.28 -8.04
CA GLU A 196 3.86 8.09 -9.17
C GLU A 196 3.05 6.79 -9.09
N TYR A 197 3.55 5.75 -8.42
CA TYR A 197 2.84 4.48 -8.25
C TYR A 197 1.78 4.50 -7.13
N LEU A 198 1.68 5.61 -6.39
CA LEU A 198 0.68 5.83 -5.35
C LEU A 198 -0.51 6.69 -5.80
N LEU A 199 -0.42 7.33 -6.96
CA LEU A 199 -1.35 8.38 -7.43
C LEU A 199 -2.30 7.91 -8.54
#